data_AF-A0A4Q9FP58-F1
#
_entry.id   AF-A0A4Q9FP58-F1
#
_cell.length_a   1.000
_cell.length_b   1.000
_cell.length_c   1.000
_cell.angle_alpha   90.00
_cell.angle_beta   90.00
_cell.angle_gamma   90.00
#
_symmetry.space_group_name_H-M   'P 1'
#
loop_
_entity.id
_entity.type
_entity.pdbx_description
1 polymer ?
#
loop_
_entity_poly.entity_id
_entity_poly.type
_entity_poly.pdbx_seq_one_letter_code
_entity_poly.pdbx_strand_id
1 'polypeptide(L)'
;MRMSLKLYSLLCCITLLFFKTGFTQTFVPDDNFEQALIDLGLDTAPLDDFVPTANITSVTSLTIDNRGIQDLTGIEGFTALNQLFVENNLLTTIDISTNTNLQILWCFNNALPNLNVSNNQNLISLRCDGNSLTTLNLSNNPELNVLTCENNTIPNLDLSSNTELNRLVCGNNLLTSLDISNNPEISELNCSNNQIVDLDISNNTSISILNCSNNSIGELDASLQSELIELDCNNNQLCYLNISNGNNLNVTAMNFDGNTSLTCVIVDNIMNNHSTWIPTNYQHYVESINACNEKVPVDVLDNFIGASFILPPLNNGDYYTGILASGNLLNEGDTITKTQTIYIYNEDNCFNNQSSFNIIISNKPYLIPKYFTPNNDGINDVWKITDPNNLINSITIYNRHGKLLKFLPSKTQSWNGIFNGKLLPNDSYWYEIVLNSREIVRGYFALKR
;
A
#
# COMPACT_ATOMS: atom_id res chain seq x y z
N MET A 1 -0.90 98.24 -15.96
CA MET A 1 -1.98 97.58 -15.19
C MET A 1 -1.46 96.21 -14.75
N ARG A 2 -1.25 95.99 -13.43
CA ARG A 2 -0.63 94.79 -12.78
C ARG A 2 0.82 94.48 -13.24
N MET A 3 1.83 94.54 -12.36
CA MET A 3 2.26 93.51 -11.37
C MET A 3 2.71 92.20 -12.06
N SER A 4 3.87 91.58 -11.79
CA SER A 4 4.96 91.83 -10.83
C SER A 4 6.25 91.09 -11.29
N LEU A 5 7.43 91.09 -10.65
CA LEU A 5 7.92 91.59 -9.34
C LEU A 5 9.43 91.99 -9.44
N LYS A 6 10.00 92.45 -8.32
CA LYS A 6 11.43 92.58 -7.96
C LYS A 6 11.80 91.40 -7.02
N LEU A 7 13.03 91.05 -6.62
CA LEU A 7 14.45 91.30 -6.97
C LEU A 7 15.27 90.35 -6.05
N TYR A 8 16.51 90.01 -6.41
CA TYR A 8 17.71 89.91 -5.53
C TYR A 8 18.65 88.74 -5.87
N SER A 9 19.93 89.09 -5.82
CA SER A 9 21.10 88.26 -6.10
C SER A 9 21.82 87.86 -4.82
N LEU A 10 22.38 86.64 -4.83
CA LEU A 10 23.75 86.34 -4.38
C LEU A 10 24.18 86.83 -2.97
N LEU A 11 24.30 85.91 -1.99
CA LEU A 11 25.63 85.54 -1.46
C LEU A 11 25.62 84.22 -0.63
N CYS A 12 26.69 83.47 -0.82
CA CYS A 12 27.24 82.37 -0.01
C CYS A 12 26.63 82.08 1.38
N CYS A 13 26.19 80.83 1.58
CA CYS A 13 26.31 80.15 2.87
C CYS A 13 26.93 78.76 2.64
N ILE A 14 28.00 78.48 3.38
CA ILE A 14 28.69 77.19 3.38
C ILE A 14 27.80 76.20 4.14
N THR A 15 27.17 75.27 3.43
CA THR A 15 26.69 74.03 4.04
C THR A 15 27.77 72.97 3.83
N LEU A 16 28.29 72.43 4.95
CA LEU A 16 29.25 71.34 4.89
C LEU A 16 28.61 70.15 4.16
N LEU A 17 29.36 69.58 3.21
CA LEU A 17 29.20 68.20 2.79
C LEU A 17 29.53 67.30 3.98
N PHE A 18 28.55 67.12 4.87
CA PHE A 18 28.53 65.94 5.73
C PHE A 18 28.31 64.74 4.81
N PHE A 19 29.41 64.10 4.45
CA PHE A 19 29.39 62.66 4.16
C PHE A 19 28.91 61.96 5.44
N LYS A 20 27.58 61.86 5.61
CA LYS A 20 27.03 60.77 6.39
C LYS A 20 27.35 59.51 5.62
N THR A 21 28.48 58.88 5.96
CA THR A 21 28.64 57.43 5.84
C THR A 21 27.65 56.81 6.81
N GLY A 22 26.36 56.85 6.44
CA GLY A 22 25.33 56.10 7.14
C GLY A 22 25.61 54.65 6.88
N PHE A 23 26.14 53.96 7.90
CA PHE A 23 26.12 52.51 7.90
C PHE A 23 24.66 52.09 7.76
N THR A 24 24.38 51.24 6.78
CA THR A 24 23.07 50.61 6.66
C THR A 24 22.86 49.74 7.90
N GLN A 25 21.72 49.93 8.55
CA GLN A 25 21.26 49.12 9.66
C GLN A 25 20.04 48.31 9.21
N THR A 26 19.92 47.11 9.75
CA THR A 26 18.78 46.19 9.57
C THR A 26 17.97 46.21 10.86
N PHE A 27 16.65 46.36 10.74
CA PHE A 27 15.76 46.44 11.90
C PHE A 27 15.53 45.05 12.50
N VAL A 28 15.71 44.92 13.82
CA VAL A 28 15.60 43.67 14.59
C VAL A 28 14.82 43.95 15.87
N PRO A 29 13.47 43.94 15.84
CA PRO A 29 12.61 44.40 16.95
C PRO A 29 12.39 43.41 18.09
N ASP A 30 12.99 42.22 18.04
CA ASP A 30 12.88 41.22 19.09
C ASP A 30 14.14 41.29 19.96
N ASP A 31 13.99 41.76 21.21
CA ASP A 31 15.08 41.87 22.21
C ASP A 31 15.92 40.58 22.32
N ASN A 32 15.30 39.39 22.20
CA ASN A 32 16.01 38.12 22.31
C ASN A 32 16.78 37.79 21.03
N PHE A 33 16.27 38.18 19.86
CA PHE A 33 16.99 38.05 18.59
C PHE A 33 18.17 39.03 18.53
N GLU A 34 17.97 40.31 18.84
CA GLU A 34 19.06 41.30 18.90
C GLU A 34 20.11 40.91 19.95
N GLN A 35 19.71 40.48 21.15
CA GLN A 35 20.64 39.95 22.15
C GLN A 35 21.41 38.71 21.65
N ALA A 36 20.80 37.87 20.82
CA ALA A 36 21.51 36.77 20.16
C ALA A 36 22.61 37.28 19.20
N LEU A 37 22.34 38.35 18.45
CA LEU A 37 23.31 38.96 17.55
C LEU A 37 24.46 39.64 18.32
N ILE A 38 24.16 40.28 19.45
CA ILE A 38 25.17 40.81 20.39
C ILE A 38 26.04 39.68 20.95
N ASP A 39 25.44 38.59 21.42
CA ASP A 39 26.16 37.42 21.96
C ASP A 39 27.09 36.75 20.92
N LEU A 40 26.66 36.74 19.66
CA LEU A 40 27.44 36.24 18.52
C LEU A 40 28.50 37.24 18.02
N GLY A 41 28.56 38.47 18.57
CA GLY A 41 29.48 39.52 18.14
C GLY A 41 29.15 40.10 16.75
N LEU A 42 27.93 39.87 16.26
CA LEU A 42 27.39 40.48 15.04
C LEU A 42 26.83 41.88 15.32
N ASP A 43 26.54 42.18 16.58
CA ASP A 43 26.02 43.47 17.03
C ASP A 43 26.67 43.96 18.34
N THR A 44 26.34 45.16 18.81
CA THR A 44 26.91 45.77 20.01
C THR A 44 25.89 46.47 20.89
N ALA A 45 25.88 46.13 22.19
CA ALA A 45 25.00 46.74 23.19
C ALA A 45 25.07 48.29 23.27
N PRO A 46 23.97 48.98 23.66
CA PRO A 46 22.69 48.42 24.14
C PRO A 46 21.85 47.79 23.02
N LEU A 47 20.78 47.08 23.41
CA LEU A 47 19.67 46.79 22.49
C LEU A 47 19.12 48.13 21.98
N ASP A 48 19.10 48.32 20.67
CA ASP A 48 18.62 49.53 20.00
C ASP A 48 17.69 49.29 18.79
N ASP A 49 17.22 48.05 18.62
CA ASP A 49 16.44 47.53 17.49
C ASP A 49 17.22 47.43 16.14
N PHE A 50 18.56 47.60 16.09
CA PHE A 50 19.26 47.77 14.81
C PHE A 50 20.69 47.21 14.66
N VAL A 51 20.81 45.98 14.15
CA VAL A 51 22.10 45.41 13.73
C VAL A 51 22.70 46.13 12.50
N PRO A 52 24.02 46.43 12.47
CA PRO A 52 24.69 46.91 11.28
C PRO A 52 24.64 45.87 10.14
N THR A 53 23.98 46.20 9.02
CA THR A 53 23.77 45.29 7.87
C THR A 53 25.09 44.73 7.30
N ALA A 54 26.17 45.49 7.42
CA ALA A 54 27.51 45.07 6.99
C ALA A 54 28.08 43.88 7.79
N ASN A 55 27.62 43.67 9.03
CA ASN A 55 28.07 42.57 9.87
C ASN A 55 27.35 41.25 9.50
N ILE A 56 26.08 41.32 9.09
CA ILE A 56 25.22 40.16 8.86
C ILE A 56 25.18 39.66 7.41
N THR A 57 25.42 40.53 6.42
CA THR A 57 25.30 40.20 4.99
C THR A 57 26.31 39.15 4.48
N SER A 58 27.35 38.84 5.23
CA SER A 58 28.32 37.79 4.91
C SER A 58 28.19 36.53 5.77
N VAL A 59 27.25 36.50 6.71
CA VAL A 59 27.01 35.36 7.60
C VAL A 59 26.31 34.25 6.80
N THR A 60 26.96 33.08 6.71
CA THR A 60 26.40 31.91 6.02
C THR A 60 25.61 31.00 6.96
N SER A 61 25.99 30.92 8.24
CA SER A 61 25.36 30.05 9.22
C SER A 61 24.98 30.84 10.47
N LEU A 62 23.72 30.78 10.87
CA LEU A 62 23.17 31.49 12.04
C LEU A 62 22.53 30.50 13.01
N THR A 63 23.01 30.50 14.25
CA THR A 63 22.55 29.61 15.33
C THR A 63 22.01 30.45 16.48
N ILE A 64 20.69 30.47 16.62
CA ILE A 64 19.93 31.29 17.58
C ILE A 64 18.77 30.49 18.20
N ASP A 65 18.98 29.18 18.36
CA ASP A 65 18.10 28.26 19.06
C ASP A 65 17.98 28.57 20.56
N ASN A 66 16.92 28.05 21.20
CA ASN A 66 16.74 28.06 22.66
C ASN A 66 16.80 29.46 23.34
N ARG A 67 16.43 30.53 22.62
CA ARG A 67 16.57 31.93 23.08
C ARG A 67 15.26 32.64 23.41
N GLY A 68 14.11 32.01 23.19
CA GLY A 68 12.79 32.61 23.44
C GLY A 68 12.42 33.70 22.42
N ILE A 69 13.00 33.64 21.21
CA ILE A 69 12.71 34.55 20.10
C ILE A 69 11.27 34.32 19.64
N GLN A 70 10.52 35.41 19.42
CA GLN A 70 9.13 35.41 18.96
C GLN A 70 8.99 35.96 17.53
N ASP A 71 9.87 36.88 17.14
CA ASP A 71 9.90 37.52 15.82
C ASP A 71 11.33 37.46 15.22
N LEU A 72 11.42 37.10 13.94
CA LEU A 72 12.66 37.03 13.15
C LEU A 72 12.82 38.18 12.15
N THR A 73 11.99 39.22 12.24
CA THR A 73 12.15 40.46 11.46
C THR A 73 13.61 40.93 11.52
N GLY A 74 14.21 41.16 10.34
CA GLY A 74 15.63 41.44 10.17
C GLY A 74 16.43 40.26 9.59
N ILE A 75 15.90 39.04 9.62
CA ILE A 75 16.53 37.85 9.01
C ILE A 75 16.76 38.02 7.50
N GLU A 76 15.97 38.86 6.83
CA GLU A 76 16.13 39.21 5.42
C GLU A 76 17.44 39.93 5.10
N GLY A 77 18.12 40.50 6.11
CA GLY A 77 19.45 41.09 5.98
C GLY A 77 20.58 40.06 5.85
N PHE A 78 20.33 38.80 6.21
CA PHE A 78 21.30 37.70 6.13
C PHE A 78 21.29 37.08 4.72
N THR A 79 21.74 37.85 3.73
CA THR A 79 21.62 37.50 2.31
C THR A 79 22.53 36.36 1.85
N ALA A 80 23.62 36.09 2.58
CA ALA A 80 24.53 34.96 2.34
C ALA A 80 24.12 33.65 3.07
N LEU A 81 23.01 33.66 3.82
CA LEU A 81 22.63 32.58 4.73
C LEU A 81 22.30 31.28 3.98
N ASN A 82 23.04 30.22 4.29
CA ASN A 82 22.82 28.85 3.83
C ASN A 82 22.35 27.90 4.94
N GLN A 83 22.52 28.27 6.21
CA GLN A 83 22.09 27.46 7.36
C GLN A 83 21.42 28.35 8.42
N LEU A 84 20.20 27.99 8.84
CA LEU A 84 19.46 28.67 9.90
C LEU A 84 18.96 27.66 10.94
N PHE A 85 19.41 27.85 12.18
CA PHE A 85 19.03 27.07 13.36
C PHE A 85 18.30 27.99 14.34
N VAL A 86 16.98 27.83 14.43
CA VAL A 86 16.02 28.66 15.19
C VAL A 86 15.07 27.79 16.03
N GLU A 87 15.44 26.54 16.28
CA GLU A 87 14.65 25.58 17.05
C GLU A 87 14.46 25.97 18.53
N ASN A 88 13.42 25.42 19.17
CA ASN A 88 13.09 25.63 20.58
C ASN A 88 12.91 27.13 20.94
N ASN A 89 12.23 27.86 20.07
CA ASN A 89 11.88 29.27 20.26
C ASN A 89 10.35 29.41 20.37
N LEU A 90 9.83 30.65 20.27
CA LEU A 90 8.41 30.98 20.43
C LEU A 90 7.83 31.56 19.13
N LEU A 91 8.40 31.21 17.98
CA LEU A 91 8.02 31.76 16.68
C LEU A 91 6.60 31.33 16.31
N THR A 92 5.75 32.30 16.00
CA THR A 92 4.41 32.07 15.40
C THR A 92 4.38 32.32 13.89
N THR A 93 5.42 32.97 13.36
CA THR A 93 5.66 33.20 11.94
C THR A 93 7.15 33.16 11.65
N ILE A 94 7.52 32.79 10.43
CA ILE A 94 8.89 32.92 9.91
C ILE A 94 8.80 33.33 8.43
N ASP A 95 9.46 34.43 8.05
CA ASP A 95 9.64 34.83 6.66
C ASP A 95 11.12 34.70 6.28
N ILE A 96 11.40 33.72 5.42
CA ILE A 96 12.73 33.43 4.85
C ILE A 96 12.71 33.56 3.31
N SER A 97 11.72 34.28 2.77
CA SER A 97 11.50 34.40 1.33
C SER A 97 12.66 35.05 0.58
N THR A 98 13.49 35.82 1.27
CA THR A 98 14.69 36.51 0.76
C THR A 98 15.97 35.70 0.95
N ASN A 99 16.01 34.75 1.90
CA ASN A 99 17.16 33.88 2.17
C ASN A 99 17.21 32.70 1.18
N THR A 100 17.24 33.01 -0.12
CA THR A 100 17.16 32.02 -1.22
C THR A 100 18.36 31.06 -1.30
N ASN A 101 19.45 31.38 -0.61
CA ASN A 101 20.64 30.54 -0.48
C ASN A 101 20.50 29.44 0.59
N LEU A 102 19.40 29.38 1.35
CA LEU A 102 19.19 28.39 2.41
C LEU A 102 19.24 26.95 1.88
N GLN A 103 20.10 26.14 2.51
CA GLN A 103 20.28 24.71 2.32
C GLN A 103 19.83 23.90 3.54
N ILE A 104 19.94 24.48 4.74
CA ILE A 104 19.47 23.87 5.99
C ILE A 104 18.56 24.86 6.73
N LEU A 105 17.35 24.42 7.06
CA LEU A 105 16.43 25.15 7.94
C LEU A 105 15.96 24.22 9.06
N TRP A 106 16.37 24.50 10.29
CA TRP A 106 15.86 23.85 11.49
C TRP A 106 15.05 24.88 12.30
N CYS A 107 13.73 24.70 12.31
CA CYS A 107 12.75 25.55 13.00
C CYS A 107 11.79 24.73 13.88
N PHE A 108 12.23 23.53 14.28
CA PHE A 108 11.45 22.62 15.11
C PHE A 108 11.20 23.15 16.53
N ASN A 109 10.17 22.64 17.21
CA ASN A 109 9.74 23.12 18.53
C ASN A 109 9.50 24.64 18.55
N ASN A 110 8.56 25.09 17.73
CA ASN A 110 8.05 26.46 17.68
C ASN A 110 6.50 26.42 17.66
N ALA A 111 5.83 27.53 17.37
CA ALA A 111 4.38 27.62 17.28
C ALA A 111 3.89 27.96 15.86
N LEU A 112 4.60 27.51 14.83
CA LEU A 112 4.28 27.84 13.43
C LEU A 112 3.01 27.13 12.95
N PRO A 113 1.95 27.86 12.55
CA PRO A 113 0.74 27.26 11.97
C PRO A 113 0.86 27.02 10.45
N ASN A 114 1.85 27.64 9.81
CA ASN A 114 2.22 27.48 8.40
C ASN A 114 3.72 27.77 8.23
N LEU A 115 4.30 27.21 7.16
CA LEU A 115 5.69 27.41 6.77
C LEU A 115 5.77 27.50 5.24
N ASN A 116 6.40 28.55 4.71
CA ASN A 116 6.58 28.75 3.28
C ASN A 116 8.06 28.68 2.91
N VAL A 117 8.44 27.62 2.20
CA VAL A 117 9.81 27.36 1.71
C VAL A 117 9.95 27.47 0.18
N SER A 118 8.96 28.07 -0.51
CA SER A 118 8.89 28.09 -1.98
C SER A 118 10.02 28.86 -2.69
N ASN A 119 10.67 29.80 -2.00
CA ASN A 119 11.82 30.56 -2.52
C ASN A 119 13.18 29.91 -2.16
N ASN A 120 13.19 28.89 -1.32
CA ASN A 120 14.39 28.26 -0.77
C ASN A 120 14.69 26.95 -1.54
N GLN A 121 14.88 27.09 -2.85
CA GLN A 121 14.92 25.96 -3.79
C GLN A 121 16.11 25.01 -3.57
N ASN A 122 17.16 25.52 -2.94
CA ASN A 122 18.39 24.78 -2.60
C ASN A 122 18.30 24.03 -1.24
N LEU A 123 17.11 23.91 -0.62
CA LEU A 123 16.95 23.21 0.66
C LEU A 123 17.26 21.71 0.52
N ILE A 124 18.28 21.27 1.26
CA ILE A 124 18.74 19.88 1.39
C ILE A 124 18.20 19.25 2.69
N SER A 125 18.08 20.04 3.76
CA SER A 125 17.56 19.59 5.06
C SER A 125 16.52 20.55 5.61
N LEU A 126 15.33 20.03 5.90
CA LEU A 126 14.24 20.74 6.56
C LEU A 126 13.82 19.99 7.83
N ARG A 127 13.90 20.67 8.97
CA ARG A 127 13.33 20.22 10.24
C ARG A 127 12.32 21.23 10.75
N CYS A 128 11.04 20.87 10.69
CA CYS A 128 9.90 21.66 11.18
C CYS A 128 9.02 20.86 12.14
N ASP A 129 9.57 19.81 12.76
CA ASP A 129 8.92 19.01 13.78
C ASP A 129 8.44 19.82 15.00
N GLY A 130 7.41 19.34 15.70
CA GLY A 130 6.91 20.00 16.91
C GLY A 130 6.38 21.42 16.67
N ASN A 131 5.53 21.59 15.66
CA ASN A 131 4.89 22.85 15.32
C ASN A 131 3.36 22.67 15.28
N SER A 132 2.62 23.53 14.57
CA SER A 132 1.17 23.40 14.37
C SER A 132 0.79 23.45 12.88
N LEU A 133 1.66 22.91 12.03
CA LEU A 133 1.45 22.90 10.58
C LEU A 133 0.22 22.05 10.23
N THR A 134 -0.65 22.62 9.41
CA THR A 134 -1.82 21.95 8.81
C THR A 134 -1.58 21.56 7.35
N THR A 135 -0.59 22.18 6.71
CA THR A 135 -0.09 21.87 5.37
C THR A 135 1.41 22.12 5.30
N LEU A 136 2.10 21.43 4.40
CA LEU A 136 3.50 21.66 4.07
C LEU A 136 3.67 21.42 2.55
N ASN A 137 4.13 22.43 1.81
CA ASN A 137 4.31 22.35 0.37
C ASN A 137 5.81 22.34 0.03
N LEU A 138 6.30 21.23 -0.52
CA LEU A 138 7.71 20.97 -0.82
C LEU A 138 8.00 20.86 -2.33
N SER A 139 7.02 21.17 -3.18
CA SER A 139 7.10 21.09 -4.66
C SER A 139 8.18 21.97 -5.31
N ASN A 140 8.77 22.90 -4.56
CA ASN A 140 9.82 23.80 -5.02
C ASN A 140 11.19 23.47 -4.41
N ASN A 141 11.34 22.33 -3.71
CA ASN A 141 12.54 21.95 -2.97
C ASN A 141 13.07 20.58 -3.45
N PRO A 142 13.45 20.44 -4.74
CA PRO A 142 13.78 19.14 -5.33
C PRO A 142 15.06 18.50 -4.76
N GLU A 143 15.97 19.30 -4.21
CA GLU A 143 17.23 18.83 -3.60
C GLU A 143 17.05 18.30 -2.16
N LEU A 144 15.81 18.24 -1.65
CA LEU A 144 15.53 17.88 -0.27
C LEU A 144 15.86 16.40 -0.01
N ASN A 145 16.87 16.18 0.83
CA ASN A 145 17.39 14.86 1.20
C ASN A 145 16.93 14.41 2.59
N VAL A 146 16.71 15.37 3.50
CA VAL A 146 16.24 15.11 4.88
C VAL A 146 15.00 15.94 5.18
N LEU A 147 13.89 15.27 5.47
CA LEU A 147 12.66 15.88 5.97
C LEU A 147 12.29 15.34 7.36
N THR A 148 12.12 16.24 8.32
CA THR A 148 11.53 15.94 9.64
C THR A 148 10.38 16.92 9.89
N CYS A 149 9.15 16.41 9.88
CA CYS A 149 7.91 17.18 10.03
C CYS A 149 6.94 16.52 11.02
N GLU A 150 7.44 15.65 11.89
CA GLU A 150 6.64 14.97 12.92
C GLU A 150 6.02 15.93 13.95
N ASN A 151 5.02 15.45 14.69
CA ASN A 151 4.30 16.23 15.72
C ASN A 151 3.72 17.53 15.14
N ASN A 152 2.89 17.36 14.11
CA ASN A 152 2.14 18.41 13.44
C ASN A 152 0.69 17.92 13.20
N THR A 153 -0.09 18.61 12.36
CA THR A 153 -1.49 18.26 12.05
C THR A 153 -1.71 18.10 10.54
N ILE A 154 -0.71 17.60 9.82
CA ILE A 154 -0.71 17.48 8.36
C ILE A 154 -1.56 16.26 7.96
N PRO A 155 -2.64 16.42 7.16
CA PRO A 155 -3.49 15.31 6.71
C PRO A 155 -3.04 14.69 5.38
N ASN A 156 -2.25 15.42 4.58
CA ASN A 156 -1.71 14.98 3.30
C ASN A 156 -0.31 15.56 3.10
N LEU A 157 0.63 14.76 2.63
CA LEU A 157 2.02 15.15 2.35
C LEU A 157 2.39 14.68 0.94
N ASP A 158 2.62 15.62 0.02
CA ASP A 158 3.06 15.34 -1.34
C ASP A 158 4.59 15.45 -1.42
N LEU A 159 5.24 14.34 -1.76
CA LEU A 159 6.70 14.19 -1.87
C LEU A 159 7.16 13.88 -3.31
N SER A 160 6.25 13.98 -4.28
CA SER A 160 6.48 13.60 -5.69
C SER A 160 7.60 14.37 -6.39
N SER A 161 7.95 15.55 -5.87
CA SER A 161 9.02 16.41 -6.39
C SER A 161 10.37 16.24 -5.67
N ASN A 162 10.42 15.48 -4.58
CA ASN A 162 11.57 15.39 -3.67
C ASN A 162 12.32 14.06 -3.86
N THR A 163 12.76 13.78 -5.10
CA THR A 163 13.29 12.46 -5.51
C THR A 163 14.57 12.04 -4.77
N GLU A 164 15.32 13.01 -4.25
CA GLU A 164 16.57 12.81 -3.51
C GLU A 164 16.37 12.51 -2.00
N LEU A 165 15.12 12.37 -1.53
CA LEU A 165 14.80 12.08 -0.13
C LEU A 165 15.42 10.74 0.32
N ASN A 166 16.27 10.81 1.33
CA ASN A 166 16.91 9.66 1.97
C ASN A 166 16.37 9.40 3.38
N ARG A 167 15.99 10.46 4.12
CA ARG A 167 15.35 10.33 5.43
C ARG A 167 14.04 11.08 5.50
N LEU A 168 12.97 10.36 5.83
CA LEU A 168 11.62 10.88 6.02
C LEU A 168 11.10 10.54 7.43
N VAL A 169 10.88 11.58 8.24
CA VAL A 169 10.27 11.46 9.57
C VAL A 169 9.03 12.35 9.62
N CYS A 170 7.86 11.73 9.44
CA CYS A 170 6.55 12.37 9.33
C CYS A 170 5.51 11.79 10.33
N GLY A 171 5.97 11.09 11.35
CA GLY A 171 5.10 10.51 12.38
C GLY A 171 4.31 11.55 13.21
N ASN A 172 3.34 11.11 14.00
CA ASN A 172 2.48 11.99 14.82
C ASN A 172 1.84 13.11 13.97
N ASN A 173 1.10 12.71 12.95
CA ASN A 173 0.36 13.59 12.03
C ASN A 173 -1.05 13.00 11.80
N LEU A 174 -1.75 13.42 10.73
CA LEU A 174 -3.10 12.97 10.39
C LEU A 174 -3.14 12.27 9.01
N LEU A 175 -2.03 11.70 8.56
CA LEU A 175 -1.90 11.09 7.23
C LEU A 175 -2.77 9.82 7.14
N THR A 176 -3.66 9.76 6.16
CA THR A 176 -4.46 8.56 5.83
C THR A 176 -3.82 7.68 4.76
N SER A 177 -2.85 8.23 4.03
CA SER A 177 -2.05 7.57 3.01
C SER A 177 -0.69 8.27 2.90
N LEU A 178 0.30 7.56 2.38
CA LEU A 178 1.64 8.08 2.16
C LEU A 178 2.21 7.47 0.86
N ASP A 179 2.24 8.26 -0.21
CA ASP A 179 2.89 7.86 -1.47
C ASP A 179 4.36 8.27 -1.44
N ILE A 180 5.24 7.27 -1.44
CA ILE A 180 6.70 7.40 -1.51
C ILE A 180 7.28 6.70 -2.76
N SER A 181 6.44 6.38 -3.74
CA SER A 181 6.81 5.66 -4.96
C SER A 181 7.84 6.39 -5.83
N ASN A 182 7.99 7.71 -5.65
CA ASN A 182 8.94 8.58 -6.34
C ASN A 182 10.23 8.86 -5.52
N ASN A 183 10.41 8.22 -4.37
CA ASN A 183 11.50 8.49 -3.42
C ASN A 183 12.33 7.21 -3.16
N PRO A 184 12.97 6.61 -4.18
CA PRO A 184 13.59 5.28 -4.09
C PRO A 184 14.80 5.22 -3.13
N GLU A 185 15.44 6.36 -2.88
CA GLU A 185 16.63 6.48 -2.03
C GLU A 185 16.32 6.57 -0.51
N ILE A 186 15.05 6.50 -0.11
CA ILE A 186 14.66 6.48 1.32
C ILE A 186 15.30 5.26 2.00
N SER A 187 16.18 5.53 2.98
CA SER A 187 16.82 4.50 3.81
C SER A 187 16.32 4.48 5.26
N GLU A 188 15.74 5.59 5.73
CA GLU A 188 15.12 5.74 7.05
C GLU A 188 13.73 6.35 6.89
N LEU A 189 12.69 5.60 7.26
CA LEU A 189 11.29 6.00 7.21
C LEU A 189 10.62 5.86 8.58
N ASN A 190 10.13 6.97 9.12
CA ASN A 190 9.24 6.99 10.28
C ASN A 190 7.93 7.71 9.94
N CYS A 191 6.87 6.92 9.72
CA CYS A 191 5.49 7.37 9.49
C CYS A 191 4.54 6.97 10.63
N SER A 192 5.09 6.64 11.80
CA SER A 192 4.33 6.15 12.96
C SER A 192 3.26 7.12 13.47
N ASN A 193 2.26 6.62 14.20
CA ASN A 193 1.21 7.44 14.83
C ASN A 193 0.48 8.33 13.79
N ASN A 194 -0.06 7.68 12.76
CA ASN A 194 -0.88 8.27 11.71
C ASN A 194 -2.16 7.43 11.53
N GLN A 195 -2.85 7.57 10.39
CA GLN A 195 -4.08 6.85 10.05
C GLN A 195 -3.91 6.07 8.72
N ILE A 196 -2.68 5.66 8.40
CA ILE A 196 -2.33 5.00 7.14
C ILE A 196 -2.95 3.60 7.11
N VAL A 197 -3.69 3.28 6.05
CA VAL A 197 -4.37 1.98 5.85
C VAL A 197 -3.61 1.06 4.91
N ASP A 198 -2.81 1.63 4.01
CA ASP A 198 -2.01 0.94 3.00
C ASP A 198 -0.66 1.66 2.85
N LEU A 199 0.43 0.89 2.74
CA LEU A 199 1.80 1.40 2.69
C LEU A 199 2.64 0.54 1.73
N ASP A 200 2.60 0.91 0.45
CA ASP A 200 3.49 0.34 -0.57
C ASP A 200 4.91 0.88 -0.40
N ILE A 201 5.86 -0.02 -0.12
CA ILE A 201 7.30 0.25 -0.04
C ILE A 201 8.10 -0.42 -1.16
N SER A 202 7.43 -0.96 -2.19
CA SER A 202 8.07 -1.81 -3.21
C SER A 202 9.15 -1.10 -4.05
N ASN A 203 9.05 0.23 -4.20
CA ASN A 203 10.07 1.05 -4.87
C ASN A 203 11.21 1.50 -3.94
N ASN A 204 11.07 1.35 -2.63
CA ASN A 204 11.98 1.92 -1.62
C ASN A 204 12.93 0.83 -1.08
N THR A 205 13.68 0.21 -1.99
CA THR A 205 14.54 -0.95 -1.69
C THR A 205 15.70 -0.64 -0.75
N SER A 206 16.06 0.64 -0.62
CA SER A 206 17.14 1.14 0.26
C SER A 206 16.74 1.24 1.74
N ILE A 207 15.47 0.98 2.10
CA ILE A 207 15.00 1.06 3.49
C ILE A 207 15.78 0.09 4.39
N SER A 208 16.47 0.67 5.37
CA SER A 208 17.20 -0.03 6.43
C SER A 208 16.55 0.12 7.81
N ILE A 209 15.81 1.22 8.02
CA ILE A 209 15.04 1.50 9.24
C ILE A 209 13.62 1.89 8.83
N LEU A 210 12.64 1.10 9.28
CA LEU A 210 11.22 1.35 9.04
C LEU A 210 10.44 1.39 10.36
N ASN A 211 9.81 2.52 10.66
CA ASN A 211 8.82 2.65 11.73
C ASN A 211 7.49 3.13 11.15
N CYS A 212 6.55 2.18 10.98
CA CYS A 212 5.17 2.42 10.57
C CYS A 212 4.16 2.08 11.69
N SER A 213 4.64 1.98 12.93
CA SER A 213 3.84 1.65 14.11
C SER A 213 2.64 2.57 14.34
N ASN A 214 1.61 2.08 15.03
CA ASN A 214 0.43 2.86 15.43
C ASN A 214 -0.27 3.51 14.22
N ASN A 215 -0.68 2.66 13.27
CA ASN A 215 -1.41 3.02 12.06
C ASN A 215 -2.61 2.05 11.90
N SER A 216 -3.12 1.84 10.68
CA SER A 216 -4.19 0.88 10.38
C SER A 216 -3.85 0.01 9.17
N ILE A 217 -2.55 -0.27 8.98
CA ILE A 217 -2.02 -1.03 7.85
C ILE A 217 -2.52 -2.48 7.94
N GLY A 218 -3.15 -2.96 6.86
CA GLY A 218 -3.70 -4.33 6.78
C GLY A 218 -2.72 -5.38 6.26
N GLU A 219 -1.76 -4.99 5.42
CA GLU A 219 -0.72 -5.86 4.85
C GLU A 219 0.60 -5.08 4.78
N LEU A 220 1.73 -5.74 5.04
CA LEU A 220 3.05 -5.12 4.86
C LEU A 220 3.99 -6.13 4.17
N ASP A 221 4.41 -5.79 2.95
CA ASP A 221 5.40 -6.55 2.20
C ASP A 221 6.74 -5.79 2.15
N ALA A 222 7.69 -6.30 2.94
CA ALA A 222 9.07 -5.84 3.03
C ALA A 222 10.07 -6.82 2.37
N SER A 223 9.60 -7.71 1.46
CA SER A 223 10.46 -8.71 0.78
C SER A 223 11.49 -8.11 -0.19
N LEU A 224 11.36 -6.83 -0.55
CA LEU A 224 12.32 -6.13 -1.42
C LEU A 224 13.36 -5.30 -0.64
N GLN A 225 13.23 -5.21 0.69
CA GLN A 225 14.11 -4.43 1.57
C GLN A 225 15.29 -5.27 2.05
N SER A 226 16.23 -5.57 1.15
CA SER A 226 17.41 -6.40 1.48
C SER A 226 18.39 -5.76 2.46
N GLU A 227 18.24 -4.46 2.75
CA GLU A 227 19.08 -3.71 3.69
C GLU A 227 18.42 -3.52 5.07
N LEU A 228 17.25 -4.13 5.33
CA LEU A 228 16.45 -3.91 6.56
C LEU A 228 17.17 -4.39 7.83
N ILE A 229 17.40 -3.47 8.77
CA ILE A 229 18.06 -3.69 10.08
C ILE A 229 17.05 -3.51 11.23
N GLU A 230 16.12 -2.56 11.10
CA GLU A 230 15.10 -2.25 12.10
C GLU A 230 13.71 -2.14 11.47
N LEU A 231 12.73 -2.84 12.05
CA LEU A 231 11.32 -2.77 11.69
C LEU A 231 10.44 -2.64 12.94
N ASP A 232 9.74 -1.52 13.09
CA ASP A 232 8.60 -1.38 13.99
C ASP A 232 7.32 -1.14 13.19
N CYS A 233 6.47 -2.17 13.14
CA CYS A 233 5.13 -2.14 12.55
C CYS A 233 4.05 -2.49 13.60
N ASN A 234 4.35 -2.28 14.90
CA ASN A 234 3.44 -2.63 15.97
C ASN A 234 2.15 -1.80 15.96
N ASN A 235 1.10 -2.28 16.64
CA ASN A 235 -0.20 -1.62 16.73
C ASN A 235 -0.77 -1.22 15.35
N ASN A 236 -0.78 -2.16 14.41
CA ASN A 236 -1.46 -2.06 13.12
C ASN A 236 -2.58 -3.10 13.03
N GLN A 237 -3.12 -3.33 11.82
CA GLN A 237 -4.17 -4.32 11.55
C GLN A 237 -3.65 -5.47 10.70
N LEU A 238 -2.33 -5.74 10.74
CA LEU A 238 -1.66 -6.66 9.81
C LEU A 238 -2.27 -8.06 9.84
N CYS A 239 -2.67 -8.53 8.67
CA CYS A 239 -3.14 -9.89 8.40
C CYS A 239 -1.97 -10.86 8.20
N TYR A 240 -0.95 -10.40 7.49
CA TYR A 240 0.36 -11.03 7.41
C TYR A 240 1.45 -9.95 7.34
N LEU A 241 2.67 -10.37 7.65
CA LEU A 241 3.88 -9.58 7.48
C LEU A 241 4.85 -10.38 6.60
N ASN A 242 5.22 -9.86 5.43
CA ASN A 242 6.25 -10.47 4.59
C ASN A 242 7.59 -9.77 4.83
N ILE A 243 8.56 -10.50 5.37
CA ILE A 243 9.93 -10.02 5.59
C ILE A 243 10.96 -10.98 4.97
N SER A 244 10.56 -11.87 4.06
CA SER A 244 11.53 -12.72 3.37
C SER A 244 12.29 -11.94 2.30
N ASN A 245 13.32 -11.21 2.74
CA ASN A 245 14.14 -10.29 1.96
C ASN A 245 15.61 -10.73 1.85
N GLY A 246 15.94 -11.94 2.32
CA GLY A 246 17.30 -12.48 2.39
C GLY A 246 18.15 -11.90 3.54
N ASN A 247 17.61 -11.00 4.36
CA ASN A 247 18.37 -10.24 5.36
C ASN A 247 17.97 -10.53 6.82
N ASN A 248 17.08 -11.51 7.08
CA ASN A 248 16.55 -11.77 8.43
C ASN A 248 17.60 -12.00 9.53
N LEU A 249 18.82 -12.42 9.18
CA LEU A 249 19.93 -12.61 10.13
C LEU A 249 20.61 -11.30 10.59
N ASN A 250 20.42 -10.20 9.85
CA ASN A 250 20.98 -8.89 10.16
C ASN A 250 19.97 -7.95 10.84
N VAL A 251 18.70 -8.34 10.94
CA VAL A 251 17.66 -7.60 11.66
C VAL A 251 17.97 -7.58 13.15
N THR A 252 18.36 -6.41 13.68
CA THR A 252 18.72 -6.25 15.10
C THR A 252 17.53 -5.88 15.98
N ALA A 253 16.50 -5.25 15.41
CA ALA A 253 15.29 -4.83 16.11
C ALA A 253 14.06 -5.14 15.24
N MET A 254 13.10 -5.87 15.80
CA MET A 254 11.84 -6.17 15.13
C MET A 254 10.68 -6.18 16.12
N ASN A 255 9.65 -5.41 15.81
CA ASN A 255 8.45 -5.26 16.62
C ASN A 255 7.21 -5.25 15.73
N PHE A 256 6.39 -6.29 15.83
CA PHE A 256 5.11 -6.44 15.14
C PHE A 256 3.97 -6.76 16.14
N ASP A 257 4.17 -6.48 17.42
CA ASP A 257 3.18 -6.71 18.48
C ASP A 257 1.91 -5.85 18.30
N GLY A 258 0.82 -6.22 18.96
CA GLY A 258 -0.46 -5.51 18.86
C GLY A 258 -1.21 -5.71 17.54
N ASN A 259 -0.62 -6.36 16.54
CA ASN A 259 -1.31 -6.79 15.31
C ASN A 259 -2.20 -8.02 15.60
N THR A 260 -3.40 -7.80 16.12
CA THR A 260 -4.29 -8.89 16.60
C THR A 260 -4.87 -9.77 15.49
N SER A 261 -4.81 -9.33 14.23
CA SER A 261 -5.22 -10.08 13.04
C SER A 261 -4.09 -10.93 12.43
N LEU A 262 -2.87 -10.86 12.97
CA LEU A 262 -1.67 -11.39 12.32
C LEU A 262 -1.62 -12.93 12.33
N THR A 263 -1.93 -13.51 11.17
CA THR A 263 -2.04 -14.96 10.99
C THR A 263 -0.68 -15.62 10.82
N CYS A 264 0.24 -14.99 10.07
CA CYS A 264 1.61 -15.47 9.92
C CYS A 264 2.64 -14.31 9.80
N VAL A 265 3.92 -14.65 9.97
CA VAL A 265 5.06 -13.87 9.49
C VAL A 265 5.86 -14.70 8.48
N ILE A 266 6.07 -14.16 7.28
CA ILE A 266 6.84 -14.82 6.21
C ILE A 266 8.31 -14.44 6.34
N VAL A 267 9.18 -15.43 6.53
CA VAL A 267 10.61 -15.30 6.84
C VAL A 267 11.47 -16.06 5.83
N ASP A 268 12.76 -15.72 5.78
CA ASP A 268 13.75 -16.38 4.90
C ASP A 268 13.98 -17.87 5.24
N ASN A 269 13.84 -18.22 6.53
CA ASN A 269 14.07 -19.57 7.04
C ASN A 269 13.44 -19.70 8.42
N ILE A 270 12.49 -20.63 8.60
CA ILE A 270 11.79 -20.83 9.89
C ILE A 270 12.71 -21.30 11.03
N MET A 271 13.90 -21.82 10.69
CA MET A 271 14.90 -22.32 11.65
C MET A 271 15.83 -21.22 12.18
N ASN A 272 15.72 -19.98 11.69
CA ASN A 272 16.48 -18.84 12.20
C ASN A 272 16.06 -18.47 13.63
N ASN A 273 16.93 -17.78 14.36
CA ASN A 273 16.64 -17.38 15.74
C ASN A 273 15.85 -16.07 15.78
N HIS A 274 14.54 -16.17 16.02
CA HIS A 274 13.65 -15.01 16.18
C HIS A 274 13.48 -14.57 17.66
N SER A 275 14.33 -15.03 18.59
CA SER A 275 14.14 -14.79 20.04
C SER A 275 14.20 -13.32 20.48
N THR A 276 14.71 -12.42 19.64
CA THR A 276 14.80 -10.97 19.87
C THR A 276 13.63 -10.21 19.26
N TRP A 277 12.80 -10.85 18.43
CA TRP A 277 11.65 -10.23 17.78
C TRP A 277 10.47 -10.15 18.74
N ILE A 278 9.69 -9.07 18.66
CA ILE A 278 8.56 -8.79 19.55
C ILE A 278 7.27 -8.99 18.76
N PRO A 279 6.32 -9.82 19.24
CA PRO A 279 6.30 -10.50 20.54
C PRO A 279 7.09 -11.83 20.55
N THR A 280 7.90 -12.03 21.59
CA THR A 280 8.88 -13.14 21.69
C THR A 280 8.27 -14.54 21.80
N ASN A 281 6.96 -14.63 22.01
CA ASN A 281 6.20 -15.89 22.04
C ASN A 281 5.50 -16.22 20.71
N TYR A 282 5.68 -15.42 19.65
CA TYR A 282 5.12 -15.71 18.33
C TYR A 282 5.71 -17.00 17.74
N GLN A 283 4.90 -17.80 17.03
CA GLN A 283 5.30 -19.12 16.51
C GLN A 283 4.93 -19.36 15.04
N HIS A 284 4.04 -18.56 14.43
CA HIS A 284 3.48 -18.83 13.10
C HIS A 284 4.37 -18.26 11.98
N TYR A 285 5.64 -18.69 11.98
CA TYR A 285 6.62 -18.35 10.94
C TYR A 285 6.50 -19.30 9.75
N VAL A 286 6.57 -18.78 8.53
CA VAL A 286 6.48 -19.56 7.28
C VAL A 286 7.45 -19.05 6.22
N GLU A 287 7.76 -19.87 5.20
CA GLU A 287 8.68 -19.49 4.09
C GLU A 287 7.96 -19.10 2.79
N SER A 288 6.63 -18.98 2.78
CA SER A 288 5.89 -18.45 1.62
C SER A 288 4.48 -17.99 1.97
N ILE A 289 3.93 -17.06 1.17
CA ILE A 289 2.53 -16.60 1.26
C ILE A 289 1.52 -17.75 1.16
N ASN A 290 1.82 -18.79 0.36
CA ASN A 290 0.97 -19.97 0.24
C ASN A 290 0.85 -20.80 1.53
N ALA A 291 1.84 -20.70 2.42
CA ALA A 291 1.81 -21.30 3.76
C ALA A 291 1.25 -20.32 4.82
N CYS A 292 1.30 -19.01 4.56
CA CYS A 292 0.70 -17.97 5.38
C CYS A 292 -0.82 -18.00 5.35
N ASN A 293 -1.37 -18.28 4.15
CA ASN A 293 -2.79 -18.41 3.91
C ASN A 293 -3.31 -19.68 4.62
N GLU A 294 -3.56 -19.60 5.92
CA GLU A 294 -4.47 -20.53 6.61
C GLU A 294 -5.81 -20.45 5.88
N LYS A 295 -6.05 -21.42 5.01
CA LYS A 295 -7.18 -21.37 4.08
C LYS A 295 -8.47 -21.29 4.87
N VAL A 296 -9.14 -20.13 4.81
CA VAL A 296 -10.50 -19.93 5.33
C VAL A 296 -11.32 -21.17 5.00
N PRO A 297 -11.85 -21.90 5.99
CA PRO A 297 -12.47 -23.18 5.72
C PRO A 297 -13.65 -22.95 4.79
N VAL A 298 -13.79 -23.78 3.76
CA VAL A 298 -14.89 -23.69 2.81
C VAL A 298 -15.39 -25.09 2.51
N ASP A 299 -16.70 -25.29 2.63
CA ASP A 299 -17.30 -26.59 2.37
C ASP A 299 -17.15 -26.97 0.88
N VAL A 300 -16.99 -28.26 0.61
CA VAL A 300 -16.84 -28.81 -0.75
C VAL A 300 -17.94 -29.84 -0.99
N LEU A 301 -18.71 -29.64 -2.06
CA LEU A 301 -19.80 -30.54 -2.44
C LEU A 301 -19.51 -31.26 -3.77
N ASP A 302 -20.06 -32.47 -3.90
CA ASP A 302 -20.00 -33.24 -5.14
C ASP A 302 -20.89 -32.63 -6.24
N ASN A 303 -20.49 -32.81 -7.50
CA ASN A 303 -21.33 -32.46 -8.65
C ASN A 303 -22.64 -33.27 -8.65
N PHE A 304 -23.78 -32.61 -8.86
CA PHE A 304 -25.11 -33.22 -8.83
C PHE A 304 -25.76 -33.33 -10.22
N ILE A 305 -26.56 -34.38 -10.42
CA ILE A 305 -27.40 -34.57 -11.62
C ILE A 305 -28.80 -35.05 -11.22
N GLY A 306 -29.85 -34.33 -11.61
CA GLY A 306 -31.23 -34.69 -11.30
C GLY A 306 -32.27 -33.74 -11.89
N ALA A 307 -33.54 -33.91 -11.53
CA ALA A 307 -34.63 -33.04 -12.01
C ALA A 307 -34.70 -31.69 -11.26
N SER A 308 -34.23 -31.67 -10.01
CA SER A 308 -33.97 -30.49 -9.19
C SER A 308 -32.92 -30.86 -8.14
N PHE A 309 -32.25 -29.86 -7.57
CA PHE A 309 -31.37 -30.01 -6.41
C PHE A 309 -31.83 -29.07 -5.30
N ILE A 310 -31.77 -29.51 -4.04
CA ILE A 310 -32.01 -28.66 -2.87
C ILE A 310 -30.65 -28.41 -2.24
N LEU A 311 -30.27 -27.15 -2.04
CA LEU A 311 -28.99 -26.81 -1.42
C LEU A 311 -28.95 -27.34 0.04
N PRO A 312 -27.98 -28.21 0.41
CA PRO A 312 -27.84 -28.69 1.78
C PRO A 312 -27.31 -27.59 2.71
N PRO A 313 -27.43 -27.77 4.05
CA PRO A 313 -26.71 -26.93 5.00
C PRO A 313 -25.20 -26.96 4.75
N LEU A 314 -24.55 -25.81 4.99
CA LEU A 314 -23.09 -25.68 5.01
C LEU A 314 -22.60 -25.47 6.44
N ASN A 315 -21.38 -25.89 6.70
CA ASN A 315 -20.67 -25.60 7.95
C ASN A 315 -19.78 -24.36 7.79
N ASN A 316 -19.22 -24.12 6.59
CA ASN A 316 -18.34 -23.00 6.30
C ASN A 316 -18.62 -22.41 4.90
N GLY A 317 -18.89 -21.10 4.87
CA GLY A 317 -19.15 -20.32 3.66
C GLY A 317 -20.63 -20.30 3.23
N ASP A 318 -20.91 -19.41 2.28
CA ASP A 318 -22.23 -19.16 1.70
C ASP A 318 -22.28 -19.51 0.19
N TYR A 319 -23.48 -19.76 -0.33
CA TYR A 319 -23.68 -20.15 -1.73
C TYR A 319 -23.85 -18.96 -2.67
N TYR A 320 -23.10 -18.94 -3.78
CA TYR A 320 -23.17 -17.90 -4.81
C TYR A 320 -23.30 -18.48 -6.22
N THR A 321 -23.88 -17.70 -7.13
CA THR A 321 -23.95 -18.03 -8.57
C THR A 321 -22.71 -17.60 -9.38
N GLY A 322 -21.73 -16.94 -8.74
CA GLY A 322 -20.48 -16.47 -9.36
C GLY A 322 -19.28 -16.64 -8.42
N ILE A 323 -18.07 -16.49 -8.98
CA ILE A 323 -16.81 -16.54 -8.22
C ILE A 323 -16.69 -15.39 -7.22
N LEU A 324 -15.91 -15.54 -6.15
CA LEU A 324 -15.57 -14.47 -5.20
C LEU A 324 -16.80 -13.66 -4.74
N ALA A 325 -17.76 -14.33 -4.10
CA ALA A 325 -19.05 -13.77 -3.66
C ALA A 325 -19.92 -13.05 -4.72
N SER A 326 -19.60 -13.16 -6.02
CA SER A 326 -20.34 -12.45 -7.07
C SER A 326 -21.63 -13.14 -7.50
N GLY A 327 -22.55 -12.37 -8.10
CA GLY A 327 -23.85 -12.86 -8.56
C GLY A 327 -24.90 -12.85 -7.45
N ASN A 328 -25.78 -13.84 -7.44
CA ASN A 328 -26.84 -13.96 -6.43
C ASN A 328 -26.37 -14.85 -5.28
N LEU A 329 -26.57 -14.37 -4.05
CA LEU A 329 -26.56 -15.18 -2.84
C LEU A 329 -27.75 -16.17 -2.86
N LEU A 330 -27.52 -17.40 -2.42
CA LEU A 330 -28.50 -18.48 -2.29
C LEU A 330 -28.46 -19.04 -0.87
N ASN A 331 -29.59 -19.54 -0.39
CA ASN A 331 -29.75 -20.02 0.99
C ASN A 331 -29.82 -21.55 1.06
N GLU A 332 -29.54 -22.10 2.24
CA GLU A 332 -29.92 -23.49 2.54
C GLU A 332 -31.40 -23.73 2.20
N GLY A 333 -31.69 -24.87 1.56
CA GLY A 333 -33.04 -25.24 1.17
C GLY A 333 -33.52 -24.66 -0.18
N ASP A 334 -32.78 -23.73 -0.79
CA ASP A 334 -33.14 -23.22 -2.12
C ASP A 334 -33.11 -24.34 -3.17
N THR A 335 -34.15 -24.37 -4.02
CA THR A 335 -34.32 -25.43 -5.02
C THR A 335 -33.82 -24.99 -6.40
N ILE A 336 -32.67 -25.52 -6.81
CA ILE A 336 -32.06 -25.28 -8.11
C ILE A 336 -32.77 -26.12 -9.19
N THR A 337 -33.30 -25.44 -10.20
CA THR A 337 -34.09 -26.02 -11.31
C THR A 337 -33.53 -25.69 -12.70
N LYS A 338 -32.34 -25.10 -12.77
CA LYS A 338 -31.59 -24.84 -14.00
C LYS A 338 -30.16 -25.38 -13.86
N THR A 339 -29.58 -25.82 -14.97
CA THR A 339 -28.17 -26.23 -15.00
C THR A 339 -27.26 -25.03 -14.77
N GLN A 340 -26.43 -25.09 -13.74
CA GLN A 340 -25.48 -24.04 -13.38
C GLN A 340 -24.35 -24.58 -12.50
N THR A 341 -23.24 -23.85 -12.45
CA THR A 341 -22.22 -24.01 -11.41
C THR A 341 -22.66 -23.18 -10.20
N ILE A 342 -22.49 -23.74 -9.00
CA ILE A 342 -22.64 -23.04 -7.72
C ILE A 342 -21.25 -22.93 -7.10
N TYR A 343 -20.95 -21.77 -6.53
CA TYR A 343 -19.75 -21.50 -5.76
C TYR A 343 -20.11 -21.51 -4.29
N ILE A 344 -19.21 -22.02 -3.46
CA ILE A 344 -19.27 -21.81 -2.00
C ILE A 344 -18.08 -20.91 -1.69
N TYR A 345 -18.34 -19.78 -1.04
CA TYR A 345 -17.33 -18.77 -0.74
C TYR A 345 -17.33 -18.48 0.76
N ASN A 346 -16.15 -18.37 1.35
CA ASN A 346 -15.98 -17.94 2.73
C ASN A 346 -14.81 -16.95 2.82
N GLU A 347 -14.95 -15.97 3.68
CA GLU A 347 -13.92 -14.96 3.96
C GLU A 347 -13.84 -14.68 5.46
N ASP A 348 -12.66 -14.24 5.90
CA ASP A 348 -12.48 -13.57 7.18
C ASP A 348 -11.95 -12.14 6.92
N ASN A 349 -11.42 -11.47 7.94
CA ASN A 349 -10.92 -10.10 7.78
C ASN A 349 -9.68 -9.97 6.86
N CYS A 350 -9.04 -11.10 6.51
CA CYS A 350 -7.69 -11.15 5.96
C CYS A 350 -7.58 -12.01 4.70
N PHE A 351 -8.33 -13.11 4.63
CA PHE A 351 -8.25 -14.08 3.56
C PHE A 351 -9.63 -14.46 3.05
N ASN A 352 -9.67 -15.06 1.86
CA ASN A 352 -10.85 -15.71 1.33
C ASN A 352 -10.51 -17.06 0.71
N ASN A 353 -11.52 -17.90 0.57
CA ASN A 353 -11.41 -19.20 -0.06
C ASN A 353 -12.73 -19.56 -0.75
N GLN A 354 -12.65 -20.36 -1.83
CA GLN A 354 -13.84 -20.84 -2.52
C GLN A 354 -13.73 -22.28 -3.00
N SER A 355 -14.86 -22.97 -3.01
CA SER A 355 -15.09 -24.21 -3.75
C SER A 355 -16.15 -23.99 -4.83
N SER A 356 -16.32 -24.96 -5.73
CA SER A 356 -17.47 -24.96 -6.65
C SER A 356 -17.90 -26.37 -7.03
N PHE A 357 -19.17 -26.51 -7.37
CA PHE A 357 -19.77 -27.75 -7.84
C PHE A 357 -20.81 -27.48 -8.93
N ASN A 358 -21.00 -28.43 -9.83
CA ASN A 358 -21.92 -28.31 -10.96
C ASN A 358 -23.22 -29.03 -10.66
N ILE A 359 -24.33 -28.32 -10.86
CA ILE A 359 -25.69 -28.87 -10.83
C ILE A 359 -26.15 -29.01 -12.28
N ILE A 360 -26.36 -30.25 -12.74
CA ILE A 360 -26.89 -30.55 -14.07
C ILE A 360 -28.36 -30.93 -13.95
N ILE A 361 -29.24 -30.02 -14.34
CA ILE A 361 -30.67 -30.27 -14.33
C ILE A 361 -31.12 -30.97 -15.61
N SER A 362 -31.75 -32.11 -15.42
CA SER A 362 -32.20 -33.03 -16.46
C SER A 362 -33.53 -33.67 -16.05
N ASN A 363 -34.52 -33.60 -16.93
CA ASN A 363 -35.81 -34.29 -16.77
C ASN A 363 -35.66 -35.83 -16.76
N LYS A 364 -34.45 -36.36 -16.94
CA LYS A 364 -34.10 -37.77 -16.83
C LYS A 364 -33.11 -37.97 -15.68
N PRO A 365 -33.34 -38.95 -14.78
CA PRO A 365 -32.51 -39.23 -13.59
C PRO A 365 -31.13 -39.86 -13.89
N TYR A 366 -30.66 -39.74 -15.13
CA TYR A 366 -29.39 -40.21 -15.64
C TYR A 366 -28.90 -39.27 -16.76
N LEU A 367 -27.59 -39.01 -16.84
CA LEU A 367 -26.98 -38.20 -17.89
C LEU A 367 -26.24 -39.09 -18.89
N ILE A 368 -26.65 -39.02 -20.15
CA ILE A 368 -26.03 -39.72 -21.27
C ILE A 368 -25.14 -38.71 -22.03
N PRO A 369 -23.81 -38.88 -22.07
CA PRO A 369 -22.95 -37.94 -22.79
C PRO A 369 -23.27 -37.94 -24.29
N LYS A 370 -23.38 -36.73 -24.87
CA LYS A 370 -23.62 -36.57 -26.31
C LYS A 370 -22.36 -36.79 -27.15
N TYR A 371 -21.18 -36.80 -26.53
CA TYR A 371 -19.91 -37.11 -27.17
C TYR A 371 -18.89 -37.57 -26.14
N PHE A 372 -17.75 -38.05 -26.62
CA PHE A 372 -16.54 -38.31 -25.82
C PHE A 372 -15.30 -38.17 -26.71
N THR A 373 -14.13 -37.94 -26.11
CA THR A 373 -12.87 -37.61 -26.79
C THR A 373 -11.73 -38.54 -26.35
N PRO A 374 -11.62 -39.76 -26.91
CA PRO A 374 -10.57 -40.72 -26.56
C PRO A 374 -9.23 -40.33 -27.19
N ASN A 375 -8.54 -39.36 -26.58
CA ASN A 375 -7.24 -38.80 -26.96
C ASN A 375 -6.13 -39.02 -25.90
N ASN A 376 -6.48 -39.60 -24.75
CA ASN A 376 -5.64 -39.90 -23.59
C ASN A 376 -5.14 -38.64 -22.84
N ASP A 377 -5.95 -37.57 -22.78
CA ASP A 377 -5.70 -36.39 -21.94
C ASP A 377 -6.32 -36.47 -20.53
N GLY A 378 -7.08 -37.54 -20.23
CA GLY A 378 -7.79 -37.75 -18.97
C GLY A 378 -9.21 -37.18 -18.93
N ILE A 379 -9.63 -36.42 -19.94
CA ILE A 379 -10.91 -35.68 -20.00
C ILE A 379 -11.80 -36.27 -21.09
N ASN A 380 -12.97 -36.79 -20.70
CA ASN A 380 -13.93 -37.43 -21.61
C ASN A 380 -13.35 -38.59 -22.45
N ASP A 381 -12.25 -39.22 -22.01
CA ASP A 381 -11.58 -40.33 -22.70
C ASP A 381 -12.45 -41.58 -22.91
N VAL A 382 -13.50 -41.72 -22.10
CA VAL A 382 -14.44 -42.83 -22.17
C VAL A 382 -15.87 -42.32 -22.18
N TRP A 383 -16.69 -42.88 -23.06
CA TRP A 383 -18.12 -42.70 -22.99
C TRP A 383 -18.67 -43.51 -21.82
N LYS A 384 -19.20 -42.81 -20.81
CA LYS A 384 -19.74 -43.38 -19.58
C LYS A 384 -21.04 -42.65 -19.21
N ILE A 385 -22.10 -43.41 -18.94
CA ILE A 385 -23.39 -42.82 -18.52
C ILE A 385 -23.35 -42.58 -17.01
N THR A 386 -23.78 -41.40 -16.56
CA THR A 386 -23.93 -41.12 -15.13
C THR A 386 -25.34 -41.48 -14.69
N ASP A 387 -25.46 -42.52 -13.87
CA ASP A 387 -26.72 -43.03 -13.31
C ASP A 387 -26.57 -43.17 -11.78
N PRO A 388 -26.85 -42.11 -11.01
CA PRO A 388 -26.72 -42.15 -9.55
C PRO A 388 -27.71 -43.15 -8.94
N ASN A 389 -28.93 -43.22 -9.48
CA ASN A 389 -30.06 -43.95 -8.92
C ASN A 389 -30.11 -45.46 -9.26
N ASN A 390 -29.10 -46.01 -9.94
CA ASN A 390 -29.05 -47.43 -10.36
C ASN A 390 -30.26 -47.84 -11.23
N LEU A 391 -30.69 -46.96 -12.14
CA LEU A 391 -31.84 -47.22 -13.00
C LEU A 391 -31.47 -48.01 -14.27
N ILE A 392 -30.21 -48.00 -14.68
CA ILE A 392 -29.73 -48.67 -15.89
C ILE A 392 -29.41 -50.13 -15.60
N ASN A 393 -30.10 -51.02 -16.33
CA ASN A 393 -29.86 -52.46 -16.32
C ASN A 393 -28.69 -52.85 -17.24
N SER A 394 -28.71 -52.38 -18.48
CA SER A 394 -27.65 -52.64 -19.47
C SER A 394 -27.61 -51.59 -20.57
N ILE A 395 -26.46 -51.49 -21.25
CA ILE A 395 -26.24 -50.57 -22.36
C ILE A 395 -25.65 -51.35 -23.54
N THR A 396 -26.19 -51.13 -24.73
CA THR A 396 -25.75 -51.75 -25.98
C THR A 396 -25.40 -50.66 -26.99
N ILE A 397 -24.21 -50.71 -27.58
CA ILE A 397 -23.67 -49.69 -28.49
C ILE A 397 -23.53 -50.28 -29.90
N TYR A 398 -23.96 -49.52 -30.89
CA TYR A 398 -24.03 -49.90 -32.31
C TYR A 398 -23.35 -48.85 -33.21
N ASN A 399 -22.89 -49.28 -34.39
CA ASN A 399 -22.51 -48.35 -35.46
C ASN A 399 -23.74 -47.83 -36.24
N ARG A 400 -23.51 -46.89 -37.17
CA ARG A 400 -24.55 -46.31 -38.04
C ARG A 400 -25.33 -47.29 -38.93
N HIS A 401 -24.87 -48.53 -39.05
CA HIS A 401 -25.51 -49.59 -39.83
C HIS A 401 -26.21 -50.63 -38.92
N GLY A 402 -26.38 -50.33 -37.62
CA GLY A 402 -27.03 -51.22 -36.65
C GLY A 402 -26.17 -52.41 -36.19
N LYS A 403 -24.88 -52.47 -36.56
CA LYS A 403 -23.99 -53.54 -36.10
C LYS A 403 -23.61 -53.31 -34.63
N LEU A 404 -23.83 -54.31 -33.79
CA LEU A 404 -23.37 -54.36 -32.40
C LEU A 404 -21.84 -54.17 -32.33
N LEU A 405 -21.41 -53.23 -31.49
CA LEU A 405 -20.01 -52.94 -31.19
C LEU A 405 -19.65 -53.31 -29.75
N LYS A 406 -20.49 -52.96 -28.78
CA LYS A 406 -20.20 -53.16 -27.35
C LYS A 406 -21.49 -53.44 -26.59
N PHE A 407 -21.40 -54.34 -25.62
CA PHE A 407 -22.40 -54.54 -24.58
C PHE A 407 -21.75 -54.24 -23.23
N LEU A 408 -22.48 -53.51 -22.36
CA LEU A 408 -22.08 -53.08 -21.04
C LEU A 408 -23.17 -53.53 -20.04
N PRO A 409 -22.95 -54.60 -19.26
CA PRO A 409 -23.97 -55.17 -18.35
C PRO A 409 -24.22 -54.39 -17.06
N SER A 410 -23.57 -53.24 -16.84
CA SER A 410 -23.78 -52.41 -15.64
C SER A 410 -23.35 -50.96 -15.84
N LYS A 411 -23.92 -50.06 -15.03
CA LYS A 411 -23.67 -48.60 -15.04
C LYS A 411 -22.22 -48.18 -14.82
N THR A 412 -21.39 -49.04 -14.23
CA THR A 412 -19.99 -48.75 -13.90
C THR A 412 -19.07 -48.83 -15.10
N GLN A 413 -19.48 -49.55 -16.16
CA GLN A 413 -18.66 -49.75 -17.34
C GLN A 413 -18.76 -48.58 -18.32
N SER A 414 -17.66 -48.34 -19.03
CA SER A 414 -17.52 -47.29 -20.02
C SER A 414 -16.98 -47.86 -21.34
N TRP A 415 -16.93 -47.02 -22.37
CA TRP A 415 -16.39 -47.40 -23.67
C TRP A 415 -15.42 -46.36 -24.22
N ASN A 416 -14.20 -46.78 -24.53
CA ASN A 416 -13.11 -45.96 -25.08
C ASN A 416 -13.10 -45.91 -26.63
N GLY A 417 -14.17 -46.36 -27.30
CA GLY A 417 -14.24 -46.35 -28.77
C GLY A 417 -13.39 -47.42 -29.46
N ILE A 418 -12.91 -48.44 -28.74
CA ILE A 418 -12.22 -49.59 -29.32
C ILE A 418 -13.22 -50.72 -29.64
N PHE A 419 -13.06 -51.34 -30.80
CA PHE A 419 -13.77 -52.54 -31.23
C PHE A 419 -12.80 -53.52 -31.90
N ASN A 420 -12.78 -54.79 -31.45
CA ASN A 420 -11.85 -55.82 -31.91
C ASN A 420 -10.39 -55.36 -32.00
N GLY A 421 -9.90 -54.65 -30.97
CA GLY A 421 -8.53 -54.13 -30.89
C GLY A 421 -8.23 -52.94 -31.81
N LYS A 422 -9.21 -52.44 -32.58
CA LYS A 422 -9.05 -51.26 -33.46
C LYS A 422 -9.79 -50.06 -32.90
N LEU A 423 -9.16 -48.89 -33.00
CA LEU A 423 -9.79 -47.60 -32.77
C LEU A 423 -10.86 -47.37 -33.84
N LEU A 424 -12.09 -47.08 -33.43
CA LEU A 424 -13.16 -46.71 -34.35
C LEU A 424 -13.06 -45.24 -34.79
N PRO A 425 -13.54 -44.87 -36.00
CA PRO A 425 -13.39 -43.53 -36.55
C PRO A 425 -14.27 -42.49 -35.84
N ASN A 426 -13.98 -41.22 -36.11
CA ASN A 426 -14.84 -40.08 -35.77
C ASN A 426 -16.16 -40.19 -36.54
N ASP A 427 -17.21 -40.62 -35.85
CA ASP A 427 -18.56 -40.85 -36.39
C ASP A 427 -19.57 -40.75 -35.24
N SER A 428 -20.86 -40.80 -35.57
CA SER A 428 -21.91 -41.06 -34.58
C SER A 428 -22.00 -42.55 -34.26
N TYR A 429 -22.37 -42.85 -33.03
CA TYR A 429 -22.63 -44.19 -32.51
C TYR A 429 -23.96 -44.20 -31.80
N TRP A 430 -24.73 -45.27 -31.95
CA TRP A 430 -26.07 -45.39 -31.40
C TRP A 430 -26.03 -46.22 -30.14
N TYR A 431 -26.87 -45.90 -29.17
CA TYR A 431 -27.06 -46.71 -27.98
C TYR A 431 -28.51 -47.19 -27.85
N GLU A 432 -28.65 -48.31 -27.18
CA GLU A 432 -29.87 -48.80 -26.57
C GLU A 432 -29.58 -49.08 -25.10
N ILE A 433 -30.30 -48.43 -24.20
CA ILE A 433 -30.18 -48.57 -22.75
C ILE A 433 -31.47 -49.22 -22.28
N VAL A 434 -31.35 -50.34 -21.58
CA VAL A 434 -32.49 -50.97 -20.90
C VAL A 434 -32.47 -50.50 -19.45
N LEU A 435 -33.58 -49.94 -18.98
CA LEU A 435 -33.76 -49.58 -17.57
C LEU A 435 -34.27 -50.78 -16.75
N ASN A 436 -34.10 -50.74 -15.43
CA ASN A 436 -34.64 -51.75 -14.52
C ASN A 436 -36.19 -51.82 -14.55
N SER A 437 -36.85 -50.74 -14.98
CA SER A 437 -38.30 -50.71 -15.32
C SER A 437 -38.66 -51.49 -16.60
N ARG A 438 -37.67 -52.00 -17.35
CA ARG A 438 -37.76 -52.56 -18.71
C ARG A 438 -38.10 -51.54 -19.81
N GLU A 439 -38.13 -50.25 -19.50
CA GLU A 439 -38.17 -49.20 -20.52
C GLU A 439 -36.87 -49.20 -21.34
N ILE A 440 -36.97 -48.91 -22.65
CA ILE A 440 -35.85 -48.87 -23.57
C ILE A 440 -35.61 -47.45 -24.05
N VAL A 441 -34.43 -46.91 -23.74
CA VAL A 441 -33.99 -45.57 -24.15
C VAL A 441 -33.00 -45.70 -25.30
N ARG A 442 -33.29 -45.07 -26.43
CA ARG A 442 -32.43 -45.07 -27.62
C ARG A 442 -31.96 -43.66 -27.96
N GLY A 443 -30.78 -43.57 -28.55
CA GLY A 443 -30.21 -42.31 -29.01
C GLY A 443 -28.83 -42.52 -29.64
N TYR A 444 -28.07 -41.44 -29.76
CA TYR A 444 -26.72 -41.47 -30.32
C TYR A 444 -25.78 -40.51 -29.58
N PHE A 445 -24.48 -40.70 -29.81
CA PHE A 445 -23.38 -39.88 -29.32
C PHE A 445 -22.26 -39.83 -30.37
N ALA A 446 -21.45 -38.77 -30.36
CA ALA A 446 -20.30 -38.65 -31.26
C ALA A 446 -19.00 -39.16 -30.60
N LEU A 447 -18.23 -39.95 -31.32
CA LEU A 447 -16.80 -40.13 -31.02
C LEU A 447 -16.04 -39.03 -31.76
N LYS A 448 -15.22 -38.25 -31.05
CA LYS A 448 -14.35 -37.23 -31.65
C LYS A 448 -12.90 -37.48 -31.24
N ARG A 449 -11.96 -37.37 -32.16
CA ARG A 449 -10.51 -37.34 -31.94
C ARG A 449 -9.91 -36.24 -32.81
#